data_AF-A0A351SU03-F1
#
_entry.id   AF-A0A351SU03-F1
#
_cell.length_a   1.000
_cell.length_b   1.000
_cell.length_c   1.000
_cell.angle_alpha   90.00
_cell.angle_beta   90.00
_cell.angle_gamma   90.00
#
_symmetry.space_group_name_H-M   'P 1'
#
loop_
_entity.id
_entity.type
_entity.pdbx_description
1 polymer ?
#
loop_
_entity_poly.entity_id
_entity_poly.type
_entity_poly.pdbx_seq_one_letter_code
_entity_poly.pdbx_strand_id
1 'polypeptide(L)'
;PIAETVTKGAIPIPLMKRAGFPPHIAAAVEAAASTGAAIMPPVMGAGAFIMAEMTGISYVEIIKTAAIPGILYFLSVGVMVYFESRKLGLRGLPK
;
A
#
# COMPACT_ATOMS: atom_id res chain seq x y z
N PRO A 1 -7.93 -3.87 -7.41
CA PRO A 1 -6.56 -3.31 -7.56
C PRO A 1 -6.45 -2.29 -8.69
N ILE A 2 -6.67 -2.69 -9.96
CA ILE A 2 -6.61 -1.79 -11.13
C ILE A 2 -7.53 -0.56 -11.03
N ALA A 3 -8.80 -0.74 -10.61
CA ALA A 3 -9.76 0.36 -10.43
C ALA A 3 -9.36 1.35 -9.32
N GLU A 4 -8.77 0.86 -8.24
CA GLU A 4 -8.26 1.68 -7.13
C GLU A 4 -7.04 2.49 -7.57
N THR A 5 -6.10 1.85 -8.29
CA THR A 5 -4.89 2.48 -8.81
C THR A 5 -5.19 3.57 -9.84
N VAL A 6 -6.21 3.42 -10.69
CA VAL A 6 -6.60 4.50 -11.62
C VAL A 6 -7.29 5.66 -10.91
N THR A 7 -8.05 5.38 -9.85
CA THR A 7 -8.83 6.41 -9.13
C THR A 7 -7.96 7.18 -8.13
N LYS A 8 -7.13 6.47 -7.34
CA LYS A 8 -6.26 7.06 -6.32
C LYS A 8 -4.91 7.48 -6.89
N GLY A 9 -4.42 6.80 -7.93
CA GLY A 9 -3.13 7.06 -8.55
C GLY A 9 -3.03 8.35 -9.36
N ALA A 10 -4.15 9.04 -9.60
CA ALA A 10 -4.19 10.30 -10.36
C ALA A 10 -3.29 11.40 -9.76
N ILE A 11 -3.02 11.36 -8.45
CA ILE A 11 -2.17 12.32 -7.74
C ILE A 11 -0.75 11.79 -7.47
N PRO A 12 -0.56 10.61 -6.86
CA PRO A 12 0.77 10.11 -6.51
C PRO A 12 1.60 9.69 -7.74
N ILE A 13 1.00 9.15 -8.81
CA ILE A 13 1.76 8.75 -10.01
C ILE A 13 2.43 9.96 -10.68
N PRO A 14 1.74 11.09 -10.94
CA PRO A 14 2.40 12.30 -11.44
C PRO A 14 3.42 12.89 -10.47
N LEU A 15 3.18 12.83 -9.16
CA LEU A 15 4.11 13.33 -8.15
C LEU A 15 5.44 12.55 -8.18
N MET A 16 5.36 11.21 -8.23
CA MET A 16 6.54 10.36 -8.35
C MET A 16 7.30 10.60 -9.66
N LYS A 17 6.58 10.79 -10.77
CA LYS A 17 7.21 11.17 -12.06
C LYS A 17 7.94 12.51 -11.96
N ARG A 18 7.34 13.52 -11.30
CA ARG A 18 7.99 14.83 -11.05
C ARG A 18 9.20 14.70 -10.13
N ALA A 19 9.17 13.78 -9.18
CA ALA A 19 10.31 13.46 -8.31
C ALA A 19 11.44 12.71 -9.04
N GLY A 20 11.26 12.35 -10.31
CA GLY A 20 12.26 11.70 -11.16
C GLY A 20 12.15 10.18 -11.24
N PHE A 21 11.10 9.57 -10.68
CA PHE A 21 10.87 8.14 -10.86
C PHE A 21 10.41 7.84 -12.30
N PRO A 22 10.91 6.75 -12.92
CA PRO A 22 10.43 6.34 -14.22
C PRO A 22 8.95 5.92 -14.17
N PRO A 23 8.17 6.13 -15.24
CA PRO A 23 6.72 5.90 -15.25
C PRO A 23 6.27 4.49 -14.82
N HIS A 24 7.06 3.46 -15.14
CA HIS A 24 6.75 2.08 -14.80
C HIS A 24 6.92 1.79 -13.30
N ILE A 25 7.92 2.39 -12.65
CA ILE A 25 8.11 2.27 -11.19
C ILE A 25 7.01 3.05 -10.46
N ALA A 26 6.68 4.27 -10.90
CA ALA A 26 5.62 5.06 -10.28
C ALA A 26 4.26 4.33 -10.31
N ALA A 27 3.91 3.68 -11.43
CA ALA A 27 2.70 2.88 -11.54
C ALA A 27 2.77 1.60 -10.70
N ALA A 28 3.92 0.92 -10.66
CA ALA A 28 4.10 -0.30 -9.87
C ALA A 28 3.97 -0.04 -8.35
N VAL A 29 4.54 1.07 -7.88
CA VAL A 29 4.49 1.48 -6.48
C VAL A 29 3.06 1.83 -6.07
N GLU A 30 2.33 2.58 -6.90
CA GLU A 30 0.93 2.90 -6.64
C GLU A 30 0.04 1.65 -6.66
N ALA A 31 0.31 0.71 -7.58
CA ALA A 31 -0.40 -0.57 -7.63
C ALA A 31 -0.16 -1.43 -6.39
N ALA A 32 1.09 -1.48 -5.90
CA ALA A 32 1.44 -2.16 -4.66
C ALA A 32 0.80 -1.50 -3.44
N ALA A 33 0.86 -0.16 -3.34
CA ALA A 33 0.22 0.59 -2.27
C ALA A 33 -1.31 0.40 -2.25
N SER A 34 -1.94 0.42 -3.43
CA SER A 34 -3.39 0.15 -3.58
C SER A 34 -3.76 -1.27 -3.15
N THR A 35 -2.89 -2.25 -3.41
CA THR A 35 -3.11 -3.65 -3.01
C THR A 35 -2.95 -3.83 -1.49
N GLY A 36 -1.95 -3.20 -0.88
CA GLY A 36 -1.77 -3.20 0.58
C GLY A 36 -2.89 -2.53 1.35
N ALA A 37 -3.49 -1.47 0.77
CA ALA A 37 -4.64 -0.80 1.37
C ALA A 37 -5.88 -1.71 1.50
N ALA A 38 -6.00 -2.74 0.65
CA ALA A 38 -7.06 -3.74 0.77
C ALA A 38 -6.84 -4.75 1.91
N ILE A 39 -5.59 -4.89 2.38
CA ILE A 39 -5.19 -5.86 3.41
C ILE A 39 -5.17 -5.22 4.81
N MET A 40 -5.01 -3.89 4.91
CA MET A 40 -4.93 -3.21 6.20
C MET A 40 -6.31 -3.05 6.89
N PRO A 41 -6.40 -3.12 8.24
CA PRO A 41 -7.67 -2.98 8.95
C PRO A 41 -8.06 -1.49 9.01
N PRO A 42 -8.74 -0.98 7.96
CA PRO A 42 -10.16 -0.60 8.02
C PRO A 42 -10.99 -1.06 6.80
N VAL A 43 -10.37 -1.36 5.65
CA VAL A 43 -11.04 -1.89 4.44
C VAL A 43 -11.26 -3.39 4.56
N MET A 44 -10.39 -4.06 5.32
CA MET A 44 -10.64 -5.41 5.84
C MET A 44 -11.93 -5.49 6.67
N GLY A 45 -12.55 -4.36 7.06
CA GLY A 45 -13.75 -4.30 7.89
C GLY A 45 -14.88 -5.23 7.43
N ALA A 46 -15.21 -5.26 6.13
CA ALA A 46 -16.25 -6.17 5.63
C ALA A 46 -15.79 -7.65 5.64
N GLY A 47 -14.56 -7.94 5.22
CA GLY A 47 -14.03 -9.32 5.15
C GLY A 47 -13.70 -9.93 6.52
N ALA A 48 -13.18 -9.12 7.45
CA ALA A 48 -12.89 -9.48 8.83
C ALA A 48 -14.16 -9.60 9.67
N PHE A 49 -15.19 -8.81 9.37
CA PHE A 49 -16.51 -8.97 9.98
C PHE A 49 -17.15 -10.30 9.54
N ILE A 50 -17.14 -10.62 8.24
CA ILE A 50 -17.63 -11.92 7.73
C ILE A 50 -16.82 -13.09 8.29
N MET A 51 -15.49 -12.97 8.36
CA MET A 51 -14.65 -14.01 8.98
C MET A 51 -14.95 -14.17 10.48
N ALA A 52 -15.15 -13.09 11.22
CA ALA A 52 -15.56 -13.14 12.63
C ALA A 52 -16.91 -13.84 12.81
N GLU A 53 -17.86 -13.56 11.92
CA GLU A 53 -19.19 -14.19 11.91
C GLU A 53 -19.12 -15.68 11.57
N MET A 54 -18.26 -16.07 10.61
CA MET A 54 -18.09 -17.47 10.18
C MET A 54 -17.26 -18.33 11.13
N THR A 55 -16.25 -17.75 11.81
CA THR A 55 -15.32 -18.49 12.69
C THR A 55 -15.65 -18.36 14.18
N GLY A 56 -16.53 -17.43 14.57
CA GLY A 56 -16.86 -17.16 15.96
C GLY A 56 -15.73 -16.49 16.76
N ILE A 57 -14.64 -16.08 16.09
CA ILE A 57 -13.48 -15.43 16.69
C ILE A 57 -13.74 -13.93 16.79
N SER A 58 -13.35 -13.30 17.91
CA SER A 58 -13.57 -11.87 18.12
C SER A 58 -12.85 -11.03 17.07
N TYR A 59 -13.53 -10.03 16.51
CA TYR A 59 -12.99 -9.07 15.54
C TYR A 59 -11.66 -8.43 16.01
N VAL A 60 -11.52 -8.19 17.32
CA VAL A 60 -10.31 -7.63 17.92
C VAL A 60 -9.10 -8.58 17.80
N GLU A 61 -9.34 -9.88 17.88
CA GLU A 61 -8.30 -10.91 17.76
C GLU A 61 -7.84 -11.07 16.30
N ILE A 62 -8.79 -10.98 15.36
CA ILE A 62 -8.49 -10.98 13.92
C ILE A 62 -7.66 -9.75 13.55
N ILE A 63 -8.03 -8.56 14.06
CA ILE A 63 -7.25 -7.34 13.82
C ILE A 63 -5.83 -7.46 14.40
N LYS A 64 -5.69 -7.95 15.64
CA LYS A 64 -4.37 -8.12 16.28
C LYS A 64 -3.47 -9.03 15.45
N THR A 65 -4.03 -10.13 14.93
CA THR A 65 -3.28 -11.10 14.14
C THR A 65 -2.95 -10.56 12.75
N ALA A 66 -3.86 -9.79 12.13
CA ALA A 66 -3.66 -9.15 10.83
C ALA A 66 -2.75 -7.91 10.86
N ALA A 67 -2.56 -7.28 12.03
CA ALA A 67 -1.71 -6.11 12.18
C ALA A 67 -0.24 -6.42 11.85
N ILE A 68 0.27 -7.58 12.27
CA ILE A 68 1.66 -8.00 12.04
C ILE A 68 1.98 -8.12 10.54
N PRO A 69 1.24 -8.92 9.73
CA PRO A 69 1.50 -9.00 8.29
C PRO A 69 1.20 -7.69 7.56
N GLY A 70 0.19 -6.92 8.02
CA GLY A 70 -0.12 -5.60 7.46
C GLY A 70 1.06 -4.63 7.58
N ILE A 71 1.64 -4.51 8.76
CA ILE A 71 2.81 -3.65 9.00
C ILE A 71 4.00 -4.12 8.16
N LEU A 72 4.29 -5.42 8.13
CA LEU A 72 5.39 -5.97 7.33
C LEU A 72 5.23 -5.69 5.83
N TYR A 73 4.00 -5.76 5.31
CA TYR A 73 3.72 -5.46 3.91
C TYR A 73 4.04 -4.00 3.58
N PHE A 74 3.50 -3.05 4.36
CA PHE A 74 3.75 -1.62 4.13
C PHE A 74 5.23 -1.26 4.32
N LEU A 75 5.89 -1.85 5.31
CA LEU A 75 7.31 -1.63 5.54
C LEU A 75 8.15 -2.15 4.37
N SER A 76 7.82 -3.32 3.83
CA SER A 76 8.52 -3.90 2.67
C SER A 76 8.37 -3.05 1.41
N VAL A 77 7.14 -2.60 1.11
CA VAL A 77 6.88 -1.70 -0.04
C VAL A 77 7.59 -0.36 0.16
N GLY A 78 7.54 0.22 1.36
CA GLY A 78 8.23 1.48 1.65
C GLY A 78 9.75 1.38 1.52
N VAL A 79 10.34 0.29 2.02
CA VAL A 79 11.77 0.02 1.91
C VAL A 79 12.17 -0.20 0.44
N MET A 80 11.37 -0.90 -0.35
CA MET A 80 11.60 -1.07 -1.79
C MET A 80 11.63 0.28 -2.51
N VAL A 81 10.64 1.14 -2.27
CA VAL A 81 10.59 2.50 -2.85
C VAL A 81 11.79 3.33 -2.43
N TYR A 82 12.19 3.23 -1.16
CA TYR A 82 13.34 3.94 -0.63
C TYR A 82 14.64 3.51 -1.29
N PHE A 83 14.89 2.20 -1.40
CA PHE A 83 16.08 1.70 -2.10
C PHE A 83 16.08 2.05 -3.58
N GLU A 84 14.92 1.97 -4.25
CA GLU A 84 14.79 2.35 -5.66
C GLU A 84 15.07 3.85 -5.86
N SER A 85 14.57 4.71 -4.96
CA SER A 85 14.87 6.15 -4.99
C SER A 85 16.36 6.46 -4.82
N ARG A 86 17.03 5.74 -3.91
CA ARG A 86 18.47 5.87 -3.67
C ARG A 86 19.30 5.38 -4.85
N LYS A 87 18.87 4.27 -5.47
CA LYS A 87 19.50 3.71 -6.66
C LYS A 87 19.40 4.65 -7.87
N LEU A 88 18.26 5.32 -8.01
CA LEU A 88 18.01 6.34 -9.03
C LEU A 88 18.63 7.70 -8.68
N GLY A 89 19.28 7.85 -7.53
CA GLY A 89 19.92 9.11 -7.12
C GLY A 89 18.94 10.26 -6.88
N LEU A 90 17.65 9.96 -6.67
CA LEU A 90 16.61 10.95 -6.54
C LEU A 90 16.71 11.64 -5.18
N ARG A 91 17.18 12.89 -5.16
CA ARG A 91 16.97 13.82 -4.06
C ARG A 91 15.59 14.42 -4.27
N GLY A 92 14.66 14.17 -3.34
CA GLY A 92 13.25 14.50 -3.48
C GLY A 92 12.97 15.94 -3.97
N LEU A 93 11.74 16.14 -4.47
CA LEU A 93 11.28 17.39 -5.08
C LEU A 93 11.76 18.65 -4.33
N PRO A 94 12.42 19.61 -5.01
CA PRO A 94 12.71 20.89 -4.40
C PRO A 94 11.39 21.57 -4.02
N LYS A 95 11.42 22.17 -2.83
CA LYS A 95 10.28 22.72 -2.08
C LYS A 95 9.53 23.81 -2.86
#